data_AF-A0A7A6M4P7-F1
#
_entry.id   AF-A0A7A6M4P7-F1
#
_cell.length_a   1.000
_cell.length_b   1.000
_cell.length_c   1.000
_cell.angle_alpha   90.00
_cell.angle_beta   90.00
_cell.angle_gamma   90.00
#
_symmetry.space_group_name_H-M   'P 1'
#
loop_
_entity.id
_entity.type
_entity.pdbx_description
1 polymer ?
#
loop_
_entity_poly.entity_id
_entity_poly.type
_entity_poly.pdbx_seq_one_letter_code
_entity_poly.pdbx_strand_id
1 'polypeptide(L)'
;AAFNEPLLLEPAYARVFFCALGREIGAASLSVPQQQVQLDAPGMLAETDEYMAGGKRPARVYRVVNGIAVLPVTGTLVHRLGGMRPFSGMTGYDGIVACLQQAMADSQVRGVLLDIDSPGGQAAGAFDCADMIYRLRQQKPVWALCNDTACSAAMLLASACSRRLVTQTSRIG
;
A
#
# COMPACT_ATOMS: atom_id res chain seq x y z
N ALA A 1 -17.18 1.74 -18.86
CA ALA A 1 -17.76 0.61 -18.10
C ALA A 1 -16.70 0.16 -17.08
N ALA A 2 -16.84 0.56 -15.82
CA ALA A 2 -15.85 0.32 -14.76
C ALA A 2 -16.54 0.10 -13.41
N PHE A 3 -17.50 -0.83 -13.38
CA PHE A 3 -18.32 -1.12 -12.19
C PHE A 3 -18.26 -2.58 -11.75
N ASN A 4 -17.24 -3.34 -12.16
CA ASN A 4 -17.18 -4.76 -11.83
C ASN A 4 -15.77 -5.32 -11.62
N GLU A 5 -14.84 -4.48 -11.15
CA GLU A 5 -13.58 -4.97 -10.59
C GLU A 5 -13.67 -4.87 -9.07
N PRO A 6 -13.57 -5.99 -8.33
CA PRO A 6 -13.40 -5.93 -6.88
C PRO A 6 -12.03 -5.33 -6.58
N LEU A 7 -11.96 -4.00 -6.50
CA LEU A 7 -10.78 -3.18 -6.18
C LEU A 7 -10.16 -3.46 -4.79
N LEU A 8 -10.69 -4.44 -4.06
CA LEU A 8 -10.39 -4.74 -2.67
C LEU A 8 -9.75 -6.11 -2.45
N LEU A 9 -9.63 -6.94 -3.49
CA LEU A 9 -8.97 -8.24 -3.40
C LEU A 9 -7.76 -8.31 -4.32
N GLU A 10 -6.61 -8.67 -3.75
CA GLU A 10 -5.49 -9.15 -4.54
C GLU A 10 -5.96 -10.39 -5.34
N PRO A 11 -5.73 -10.48 -6.66
CA PRO A 11 -6.22 -11.59 -7.48
C PRO A 11 -5.84 -12.97 -6.93
N ALA A 12 -4.69 -13.09 -6.28
CA ALA A 12 -4.25 -14.30 -5.59
C ALA A 12 -5.14 -14.66 -4.38
N TYR A 13 -5.52 -13.68 -3.56
CA TYR A 13 -6.42 -13.89 -2.43
C TYR A 13 -7.83 -14.28 -2.91
N ALA A 14 -8.33 -13.65 -3.98
CA ALA A 14 -9.64 -13.99 -4.57
C ALA A 14 -9.67 -15.44 -5.03
N ARG A 15 -8.65 -15.87 -5.75
CA ARG A 15 -8.54 -17.23 -6.25
C ARG A 15 -8.56 -18.23 -5.09
N VAL A 16 -7.76 -18.02 -4.05
CA VAL A 16 -7.70 -18.91 -2.88
C VAL A 16 -9.01 -18.91 -2.09
N PHE A 17 -9.62 -17.75 -1.89
CA PHE A 17 -10.92 -17.63 -1.24
C PHE A 17 -12.00 -18.42 -1.99
N PHE A 18 -12.07 -18.28 -3.31
CA PHE A 18 -13.04 -19.01 -4.12
C PHE A 18 -12.72 -20.51 -4.25
N CYS A 19 -11.45 -20.92 -4.22
CA CYS A 19 -11.07 -22.34 -4.13
C CYS A 19 -11.53 -22.97 -2.81
N ALA A 20 -11.31 -22.27 -1.69
CA ALA A 20 -11.75 -22.71 -0.38
C ALA A 20 -13.28 -22.77 -0.26
N LEU A 21 -13.97 -21.71 -0.72
CA LEU A 21 -15.43 -21.66 -0.75
C LEU A 21 -16.02 -22.72 -1.68
N GLY A 22 -15.45 -22.89 -2.87
CA GLY A 22 -15.84 -23.91 -3.85
C GLY A 22 -15.80 -25.32 -3.26
N ARG A 23 -14.80 -25.61 -2.44
CA ARG A 23 -14.71 -26.87 -1.70
C ARG A 23 -15.82 -27.04 -0.67
N GLU A 24 -16.12 -26.01 0.13
CA GLU A 24 -17.18 -26.09 1.13
C GLU A 24 -18.58 -26.29 0.52
N ILE A 25 -18.84 -25.71 -0.65
CA ILE A 25 -20.13 -25.83 -1.35
C ILE A 25 -20.20 -27.03 -2.30
N GLY A 26 -19.14 -27.84 -2.40
CA GLY A 26 -19.10 -29.05 -3.25
C GLY A 26 -18.94 -28.78 -4.76
N ALA A 27 -18.37 -27.64 -5.15
CA ALA A 27 -18.09 -27.32 -6.55
C ALA A 27 -16.99 -28.25 -7.10
N ALA A 28 -17.24 -28.82 -8.29
CA ALA A 28 -16.30 -29.75 -8.93
C ALA A 28 -15.10 -29.04 -9.60
N SER A 29 -15.27 -27.77 -9.99
CA SER A 29 -14.22 -26.99 -10.65
C SER A 29 -14.45 -25.48 -10.53
N LEU A 30 -13.36 -24.72 -10.48
CA LEU A 30 -13.34 -23.26 -10.54
C LEU A 30 -12.71 -22.80 -11.86
N SER A 31 -13.41 -21.96 -12.62
CA SER A 31 -12.87 -21.32 -13.83
C SER A 31 -12.56 -19.85 -13.59
N VAL A 32 -11.35 -19.40 -13.92
CA VAL A 32 -10.94 -17.98 -13.90
C VAL A 32 -10.85 -17.46 -15.33
N PRO A 33 -11.89 -16.75 -15.85
CA PRO A 33 -12.00 -16.41 -17.27
C PRO A 33 -10.88 -15.49 -17.77
N GLN A 34 -10.42 -14.57 -16.91
CA GLN A 34 -9.36 -13.60 -17.24
C GLN A 34 -7.96 -14.21 -17.36
N GLN A 35 -7.72 -15.39 -16.80
CA GLN A 35 -6.42 -16.07 -16.83
C GLN A 35 -6.44 -17.39 -17.63
N GLN A 36 -7.59 -17.79 -18.19
CA GLN A 36 -7.79 -19.12 -18.80
C GLN A 36 -7.36 -20.29 -17.90
N VAL A 37 -7.50 -20.15 -16.58
CA VAL A 37 -7.17 -21.21 -15.62
C VAL A 37 -8.45 -21.93 -15.22
N GLN A 38 -8.45 -23.26 -15.35
CA GLN A 38 -9.49 -24.15 -14.82
C GLN A 38 -8.86 -25.02 -13.75
N LEU A 39 -9.31 -24.88 -12.50
CA LEU A 39 -8.88 -25.68 -11.36
C LEU A 39 -9.94 -26.74 -11.07
N ASP A 40 -9.55 -27.99 -11.09
CA ASP A 40 -10.34 -29.11 -10.61
C ASP A 40 -10.22 -29.23 -9.07
N ALA A 41 -10.97 -30.14 -8.45
CA ALA A 41 -10.93 -30.37 -7.01
C ALA A 41 -9.50 -30.54 -6.42
N PRO A 42 -8.59 -31.37 -7.02
CA PRO A 42 -7.21 -31.46 -6.54
C PRO A 42 -6.40 -30.19 -6.81
N GLY A 43 -6.61 -29.50 -7.94
CA GLY A 43 -5.96 -28.21 -8.24
C GLY A 43 -6.35 -27.10 -7.27
N MET A 44 -7.62 -27.04 -6.84
CA MET A 44 -8.09 -26.10 -5.82
C MET A 44 -7.43 -26.36 -4.46
N LEU A 45 -7.24 -27.63 -4.11
CA LEU A 45 -6.53 -28.06 -2.89
C LEU A 45 -5.07 -27.61 -2.89
N ALA A 46 -4.35 -27.89 -3.97
CA ALA A 46 -2.95 -27.50 -4.12
C ALA A 46 -2.77 -25.97 -4.04
N GLU A 47 -3.64 -25.21 -4.69
CA GLU A 47 -3.61 -23.75 -4.65
C GLU A 47 -3.88 -23.19 -3.23
N THR A 48 -4.83 -23.79 -2.51
CA THR A 48 -5.08 -23.41 -1.11
C THR A 48 -3.94 -23.80 -0.18
N ASP A 49 -3.37 -24.99 -0.35
CA ASP A 49 -2.28 -25.49 0.48
C ASP A 49 -0.99 -24.70 0.24
N GLU A 50 -0.68 -24.33 -1.01
CA GLU A 50 0.47 -23.49 -1.35
C GLU A 50 0.32 -22.08 -0.76
N TYR A 51 -0.89 -21.50 -0.82
CA TYR A 51 -1.15 -20.20 -0.20
C TYR A 51 -1.07 -20.25 1.33
N MET A 52 -1.58 -21.31 1.95
CA MET A 52 -1.57 -21.50 3.41
C MET A 52 -0.18 -21.87 3.95
N ALA A 53 0.61 -22.64 3.19
CA ALA A 53 2.01 -22.97 3.50
C ALA A 53 2.93 -21.75 3.46
N GLY A 54 2.58 -20.73 2.65
CA GLY A 54 3.27 -19.43 2.61
C GLY A 54 3.09 -18.55 3.85
N GLY A 55 2.30 -18.99 4.83
CA GLY A 55 1.92 -18.22 6.01
C GLY A 55 0.93 -17.10 5.67
N LYS A 56 0.12 -16.66 6.65
CA LYS A 56 -0.70 -15.45 6.51
C LYS A 56 0.22 -14.28 6.18
N ARG A 57 0.31 -13.89 4.90
CA ARG A 57 0.98 -12.65 4.53
C ARG A 57 0.30 -11.55 5.35
N PRO A 58 1.02 -10.82 6.22
CA PRO A 58 0.39 -9.74 6.96
C PRO A 58 -0.25 -8.82 5.93
N ALA A 59 -1.52 -8.47 6.14
CA ALA A 59 -2.23 -7.60 5.23
C ALA A 59 -1.46 -6.29 5.12
N ARG A 60 -0.71 -6.12 4.03
CA ARG A 60 0.08 -4.92 3.79
C ARG A 60 -0.88 -3.82 3.39
N VAL A 61 -0.82 -2.71 4.10
CA VAL A 61 -1.55 -1.49 3.75
C VAL A 61 -0.92 -0.74 2.58
N TYR A 62 0.22 -1.21 2.09
CA TYR A 62 1.00 -0.66 0.98
C TYR A 62 1.34 -1.72 -0.07
N ARG A 63 1.62 -1.28 -1.30
CA ARG A 63 2.04 -2.16 -2.40
C ARG A 63 3.56 -2.33 -2.36
N VAL A 64 4.06 -3.53 -2.60
CA VAL A 64 5.50 -3.78 -2.79
C VAL A 64 5.78 -4.06 -4.27
N VAL A 65 6.67 -3.28 -4.87
CA VAL A 65 7.10 -3.44 -6.28
C VAL A 65 8.61 -3.58 -6.29
N ASN A 66 9.13 -4.73 -6.76
CA ASN A 66 10.58 -5.00 -6.83
C ASN A 66 11.32 -4.76 -5.49
N GLY A 67 10.67 -5.11 -4.37
CA GLY A 67 11.22 -4.90 -3.02
C GLY A 67 11.16 -3.44 -2.53
N ILE A 68 10.43 -2.56 -3.21
CA ILE A 68 10.18 -1.19 -2.76
C ILE A 68 8.73 -1.09 -2.30
N ALA A 69 8.52 -0.65 -1.05
CA ALA A 69 7.18 -0.34 -0.55
C ALA A 69 6.74 1.03 -1.06
N VAL A 70 5.64 1.07 -1.81
CA VAL A 70 5.04 2.30 -2.35
C VAL A 70 3.90 2.71 -1.43
N LEU A 71 4.07 3.84 -0.76
CA LEU A 71 3.12 4.41 0.19
C LEU A 71 2.49 5.67 -0.44
N PRO A 72 1.19 5.64 -0.78
CA PRO A 72 0.52 6.83 -1.29
C PRO A 72 0.30 7.83 -0.16
N VAL A 73 0.63 9.10 -0.42
CA VAL A 73 0.39 10.26 0.42
C VAL A 73 -0.41 11.25 -0.42
N THR A 74 -1.73 11.04 -0.46
CA THR A 74 -2.62 11.74 -1.39
C THR A 74 -3.63 12.62 -0.66
N GLY A 75 -3.89 13.80 -1.24
CA GLY A 75 -4.88 14.74 -0.75
C GLY A 75 -4.51 15.39 0.58
N THR A 76 -5.48 15.86 1.34
CA THR A 76 -5.22 16.75 2.49
C THR A 76 -4.65 16.01 3.69
N LEU A 77 -3.55 16.49 4.25
CA LEU A 77 -2.88 15.87 5.39
C LEU A 77 -3.50 16.28 6.73
N VAL A 78 -3.73 15.31 7.63
CA VAL A 78 -4.35 15.55 8.95
C VAL A 78 -3.58 14.84 10.06
N HIS A 79 -3.69 15.33 11.30
CA HIS A 79 -2.94 14.80 12.43
C HIS A 79 -3.27 13.34 12.76
N ARG A 80 -4.56 13.05 12.93
CA ARG A 80 -5.07 11.71 13.21
C ARG A 80 -6.31 11.51 12.36
N LEU A 81 -6.30 10.44 11.58
CA LEU A 81 -7.45 10.08 10.77
C LEU A 81 -8.17 8.84 11.31
N GLY A 82 -7.53 8.07 12.20
CA GLY A 82 -8.08 6.81 12.70
C GLY A 82 -7.98 5.70 11.64
N GLY A 83 -7.88 4.45 12.10
CA GLY A 83 -7.49 3.27 11.31
C GLY A 83 -8.44 2.80 10.20
N MET A 84 -9.33 3.64 9.67
CA MET A 84 -10.14 3.33 8.48
C MET A 84 -9.90 4.38 7.40
N ARG A 85 -9.60 3.87 6.20
CA ARG A 85 -9.24 4.67 5.03
C ARG A 85 -10.17 5.87 4.87
N PRO A 86 -9.63 7.08 4.63
CA PRO A 86 -10.42 8.28 4.41
C PRO A 86 -11.24 8.07 3.15
N PHE A 87 -12.56 8.04 3.29
CA PHE A 87 -13.49 8.12 2.17
C PHE A 87 -13.45 9.49 1.47
N SER A 88 -12.63 10.44 1.96
CA SER A 88 -12.69 11.86 1.62
C SER A 88 -11.39 12.44 1.05
N GLY A 89 -10.45 11.62 0.56
CA GLY A 89 -9.20 12.13 -0.04
C GLY A 89 -8.30 12.87 0.97
N MET A 90 -8.30 12.44 2.23
CA MET A 90 -7.36 12.92 3.24
C MET A 90 -6.26 11.88 3.46
N THR A 91 -5.17 12.21 4.16
CA THR A 91 -4.19 11.22 4.63
C THR A 91 -3.76 11.59 6.05
N GLY A 92 -3.87 10.64 6.99
CA GLY A 92 -3.46 10.84 8.37
C GLY A 92 -1.96 10.63 8.58
N TYR A 93 -1.29 11.51 9.34
CA TYR A 93 0.12 11.33 9.70
C TYR A 93 0.34 10.06 10.53
N ASP A 94 -0.61 9.72 11.40
CA ASP A 94 -0.64 8.45 12.15
C ASP A 94 -0.61 7.23 11.22
N GLY A 95 -1.41 7.26 10.16
CA GLY A 95 -1.42 6.23 9.12
C GLY A 95 -0.09 6.14 8.37
N ILE A 96 0.50 7.27 7.97
CA ILE A 96 1.79 7.30 7.28
C ILE A 96 2.88 6.67 8.15
N VAL A 97 2.98 7.07 9.42
CA VAL A 97 3.98 6.54 10.36
C VAL A 97 3.79 5.04 10.58
N ALA A 98 2.55 4.58 10.78
CA ALA A 98 2.26 3.16 10.96
C ALA A 98 2.66 2.33 9.73
N CYS A 99 2.30 2.80 8.52
CA CYS A 99 2.70 2.16 7.27
C CYS A 99 4.22 2.11 7.12
N LEU A 100 4.90 3.21 7.45
CA LEU A 100 6.34 3.31 7.36
C LEU A 100 7.03 2.33 8.31
N GLN A 101 6.58 2.26 9.57
CA GLN A 101 7.10 1.29 10.55
C GLN A 101 6.90 -0.16 10.09
N GLN A 102 5.72 -0.49 9.54
CA GLN A 102 5.49 -1.81 8.95
C GLN A 102 6.44 -2.11 7.80
N ALA A 103 6.72 -1.14 6.91
CA ALA A 103 7.66 -1.31 5.82
C ALA A 103 9.12 -1.46 6.29
N MET A 104 9.48 -0.81 7.41
CA MET A 104 10.80 -0.99 8.03
C MET A 104 10.96 -2.40 8.61
N ALA A 105 9.91 -2.96 9.21
CA ALA A 105 9.93 -4.32 9.75
C ALA A 105 9.88 -5.43 8.68
N ASP A 106 9.41 -5.14 7.47
CA ASP A 106 9.22 -6.16 6.42
C ASP A 106 10.54 -6.55 5.73
N SER A 107 10.97 -7.81 5.88
CA SER A 107 12.21 -8.31 5.28
C SER A 107 12.21 -8.34 3.75
N GLN A 108 11.04 -8.35 3.11
CA GLN A 108 10.93 -8.29 1.65
C GLN A 108 11.07 -6.87 1.10
N VAL A 109 11.04 -5.84 1.97
CA VAL A 109 11.18 -4.43 1.60
C VAL A 109 12.62 -3.98 1.82
N ARG A 110 13.27 -3.52 0.75
CA ARG A 110 14.62 -2.93 0.75
C ARG A 110 14.60 -1.42 0.89
N GLY A 111 13.49 -0.76 0.57
CA GLY A 111 13.35 0.68 0.61
C GLY A 111 11.90 1.11 0.47
N VAL A 112 11.63 2.37 0.78
CA VAL A 112 10.30 2.95 0.76
C VAL A 112 10.24 4.12 -0.21
N LEU A 113 9.17 4.19 -0.99
CA LEU A 113 8.83 5.32 -1.85
C LEU A 113 7.53 5.92 -1.34
N LEU A 114 7.59 7.17 -0.88
CA LEU A 114 6.43 8.00 -0.62
C LEU A 114 5.98 8.61 -1.96
N ASP A 115 4.83 8.18 -2.45
CA ASP A 115 4.20 8.74 -3.64
C ASP A 115 3.28 9.89 -3.20
N ILE A 116 3.78 11.12 -3.32
CA ILE A 116 3.18 12.33 -2.75
C ILE A 116 2.43 13.08 -3.84
N ASP A 117 1.13 13.20 -3.65
CA ASP A 117 0.24 14.10 -4.39
C ASP A 117 -0.68 14.81 -3.39
N SER A 118 -0.15 15.87 -2.76
CA SER A 118 -0.82 16.55 -1.66
C SER A 118 -0.56 18.06 -1.66
N PRO A 119 -1.62 18.88 -1.50
CA PRO A 119 -1.47 20.32 -1.28
C PRO A 119 -0.98 20.66 0.15
N GLY A 120 -0.76 19.65 1.00
CA GLY A 120 -0.43 19.82 2.42
C GLY A 120 -1.66 19.63 3.31
N GLY A 121 -1.66 20.29 4.47
CA GLY A 121 -2.75 20.14 5.44
C GLY A 121 -2.38 20.65 6.83
N GLN A 122 -2.87 19.97 7.87
CA GLN A 122 -2.69 20.39 9.25
C GLN A 122 -1.21 20.39 9.64
N ALA A 123 -0.76 21.46 10.30
CA ALA A 123 0.59 21.52 10.87
C ALA A 123 0.76 20.60 12.10
N ALA A 124 -0.33 20.33 12.81
CA ALA A 124 -0.34 19.44 13.97
C ALA A 124 0.12 18.02 13.59
N GLY A 125 1.22 17.56 14.19
CA GLY A 125 1.85 16.27 13.90
C GLY A 125 2.63 16.19 12.59
N ALA A 126 2.66 17.25 11.77
CA ALA A 126 3.43 17.25 10.52
C ALA A 126 4.94 17.15 10.80
N PHE A 127 5.42 17.92 11.78
CA PHE A 127 6.83 17.89 12.20
C PHE A 127 7.21 16.58 12.88
N ASP A 128 6.33 16.01 13.71
CA ASP A 128 6.57 14.71 14.35
C ASP A 128 6.65 13.59 13.31
N CYS A 129 5.76 13.63 12.30
CA CYS A 129 5.80 12.70 11.17
C CYS A 129 7.09 12.86 10.36
N ALA A 130 7.51 14.10 10.07
CA ALA A 130 8.75 14.37 9.35
C ALA A 130 9.98 13.89 10.13
N ASP A 131 10.04 14.10 11.44
CA ASP A 131 11.13 13.60 12.30
C ASP A 131 11.15 12.07 12.32
N MET A 132 9.98 11.42 12.38
CA MET A 132 9.90 9.97 12.27
C MET A 132 10.43 9.44 10.93
N ILE A 133 10.07 10.08 9.81
CA ILE A 133 10.61 9.77 8.48
C ILE A 133 12.14 9.92 8.50
N TYR A 134 12.64 11.04 9.06
CA TYR A 134 14.06 11.32 9.13
C TYR A 134 14.85 10.28 9.93
N ARG A 135 14.28 9.75 11.01
CA ARG A 135 14.88 8.68 11.82
C ARG A 135 14.83 7.33 11.11
N LEU A 136 13.67 6.97 10.55
CA LEU A 136 13.48 5.65 9.91
C LEU A 136 14.27 5.50 8.61
N ARG A 137 14.56 6.60 7.89
CA ARG A 137 15.38 6.56 6.67
C ARG A 137 16.81 6.06 6.90
N GLN A 138 17.28 6.03 8.15
CA GLN A 138 18.58 5.47 8.53
C GLN A 138 18.58 3.92 8.53
N GLN A 139 17.40 3.29 8.64
CA GLN A 139 17.28 1.82 8.63
C GLN A 139 17.15 1.30 7.20
N LYS A 140 16.22 1.87 6.42
CA LYS A 140 16.07 1.61 4.98
C LYS A 140 15.87 2.93 4.25
N PRO A 141 16.38 3.08 3.02
CA PRO A 141 16.22 4.32 2.26
C PRO A 141 14.74 4.65 2.07
N VAL A 142 14.37 5.89 2.41
CA VAL A 142 13.04 6.46 2.16
C VAL A 142 13.18 7.56 1.13
N TRP A 143 12.54 7.41 -0.01
CA TRP A 143 12.51 8.39 -1.09
C TRP A 143 11.11 8.99 -1.21
N ALA A 144 11.03 10.23 -1.64
CA ALA A 144 9.78 10.89 -2.00
C ALA A 144 9.72 11.06 -3.52
N LEU A 145 8.58 10.74 -4.11
CA LEU A 145 8.19 11.14 -5.45
C LEU A 145 7.10 12.19 -5.30
N CYS A 146 7.40 13.45 -5.63
CA CYS A 146 6.42 14.52 -5.70
C CYS A 146 5.77 14.45 -7.07
N ASN A 147 4.60 13.81 -7.11
CA ASN A 147 3.79 13.64 -8.30
C ASN A 147 2.70 14.72 -8.31
N ASP A 148 2.79 15.63 -9.26
CA ASP A 148 1.90 16.79 -9.47
C ASP A 148 1.84 17.84 -8.34
N THR A 149 1.65 17.47 -7.07
CA THR A 149 1.59 18.45 -5.97
C THR A 149 2.31 17.96 -4.72
N ALA A 150 3.22 18.76 -4.17
CA ALA A 150 3.80 18.54 -2.86
C ALA A 150 4.04 19.89 -2.17
N CYS A 151 3.00 20.43 -1.53
CA CYS A 151 3.05 21.75 -0.91
C CYS A 151 2.94 21.72 0.62
N SER A 152 3.50 22.73 1.28
CA SER A 152 3.40 22.97 2.73
C SER A 152 3.80 21.73 3.55
N ALA A 153 2.87 21.16 4.33
CA ALA A 153 3.16 19.97 5.14
C ALA A 153 3.61 18.76 4.29
N ALA A 154 3.16 18.61 3.04
CA ALA A 154 3.62 17.54 2.17
C ALA A 154 5.10 17.75 1.77
N MET A 155 5.49 19.00 1.54
CA MET A 155 6.89 19.37 1.27
C MET A 155 7.77 19.16 2.51
N LEU A 156 7.24 19.40 3.70
CA LEU A 156 7.93 19.08 4.96
C LEU A 156 8.26 17.58 5.04
N LEU A 157 7.28 16.69 4.79
CA LEU A 157 7.53 15.25 4.76
C LEU A 157 8.53 14.85 3.66
N ALA A 158 8.39 15.42 2.46
CA ALA A 158 9.30 15.15 1.34
C ALA A 158 10.74 15.57 1.65
N SER A 159 10.94 16.68 2.38
CA SER A 159 12.25 17.18 2.78
C SER A 159 12.95 16.32 3.83
N ALA A 160 12.20 15.57 4.64
CA ALA A 160 12.75 14.61 5.58
C ALA A 160 13.29 13.34 4.90
N CYS A 161 12.87 13.04 3.67
CA CYS A 161 13.31 11.86 2.92
C CYS A 161 14.78 11.94 2.48
N SER A 162 15.40 10.80 2.17
CA SER A 162 16.81 10.72 1.74
C SER A 162 17.02 11.26 0.32
N ARG A 163 16.01 11.12 -0.55
CA ARG A 163 15.97 11.68 -1.90
C ARG A 163 14.57 12.15 -2.24
N ARG A 164 14.47 13.20 -3.04
CA ARG A 164 13.22 13.73 -3.58
C ARG A 164 13.30 13.75 -5.10
N LEU A 165 12.40 13.00 -5.72
CA LEU A 165 12.15 13.00 -7.16
C LEU A 165 10.94 13.89 -7.41
N VAL A 166 10.97 14.71 -8.45
CA VAL A 166 9.93 15.70 -8.74
C VAL A 166 9.58 15.56 -10.21
N THR A 167 8.29 15.42 -10.54
CA THR A 167 7.85 15.39 -11.94
C THR A 167 7.97 16.79 -12.54
N GLN A 168 8.18 16.88 -13.86
CA GLN A 168 8.43 18.16 -14.56
C GLN A 168 7.31 19.20 -14.36
N THR A 169 6.09 18.73 -14.13
CA THR A 169 4.88 19.55 -13.94
C THR A 169 4.52 19.78 -12.47
N SER A 170 5.30 19.25 -11.53
CA SER A 170 4.94 19.27 -10.12
C SER A 170 5.00 20.67 -9.51
N ARG A 171 3.96 21.02 -8.76
CA ARG A 171 3.92 22.20 -7.88
C ARG A 171 4.47 21.80 -6.53
N ILE A 172 5.63 22.35 -6.18
CA ILE A 172 6.29 22.11 -4.91
C ILE A 172 6.49 23.44 -4.15
N GLY A 173 6.38 23.40 -2.83
CA GLY A 173 6.56 24.59 -1.98
C GLY A 173 5.89 24.48 -0.62
#